data_AF-A0A7C1SWP2-F1
#
_entry.id   AF-A0A7C1SWP2-F1
#
_cell.length_a   1.000
_cell.length_b   1.000
_cell.length_c   1.000
_cell.angle_alpha   90.00
_cell.angle_beta   90.00
_cell.angle_gamma   90.00
#
_symmetry.space_group_name_H-M   'P 1'
#
loop_
_entity.id
_entity.type
_entity.pdbx_description
1 polymer ?
#
loop_
_entity_poly.entity_id
_entity_poly.type
_entity_poly.pdbx_seq_one_letter_code
_entity_poly.pdbx_strand_id
1 'polypeptide(L)' 'MPFTIRPATPDDAAVIHGFITELAVYEKAGHEVEATEETIRASIFGEGSVTEAVILDHDGRPAGFAV' A
#
# COMPACT_ATOMS: atom_id res chain seq x y z
N MET A 1 18.98 13.42 5.23
CA MET A 1 18.24 12.14 5.26
C MET A 1 17.29 12.16 4.08
N PRO A 2 17.49 11.28 3.07
CA PRO A 2 16.72 11.34 1.85
C PRO A 2 15.36 10.67 2.02
N PHE A 3 14.33 11.28 1.47
CA PHE A 3 13.07 10.64 1.15
C PHE A 3 13.17 10.16 -0.30
N THR A 4 12.78 8.91 -0.57
CA THR A 4 12.76 8.37 -1.94
C THR A 4 11.40 7.79 -2.24
N ILE A 5 10.83 8.14 -3.38
CA ILE A 5 9.61 7.50 -3.89
C ILE A 5 10.05 6.44 -4.88
N ARG A 6 9.58 5.21 -4.70
CA ARG A 6 9.83 4.08 -5.60
C ARG A 6 8.52 3.42 -6.02
N PRO A 7 8.46 2.79 -7.21
CA PRO A 7 7.37 1.89 -7.54
C PRO A 7 7.21 0.82 -6.46
N ALA A 8 5.96 0.52 -6.11
CA ALA A 8 5.65 -0.62 -5.26
C ALA A 8 5.89 -1.92 -6.03
N THR A 9 6.21 -2.97 -5.28
CA THR A 9 6.39 -4.33 -5.79
C THR A 9 5.39 -5.26 -5.11
N PRO A 10 5.17 -6.49 -5.64
CA PRO A 10 4.28 -7.45 -4.99
C PRO A 10 4.65 -7.77 -3.54
N ASP A 11 5.91 -7.59 -3.14
CA ASP A 11 6.39 -7.80 -1.77
C ASP A 11 5.96 -6.66 -0.82
N ASP A 12 5.50 -5.53 -1.35
CA ASP A 12 4.96 -4.41 -0.58
C ASP A 12 3.46 -4.57 -0.24
N ALA A 13 2.81 -5.66 -0.66
CA ALA A 13 1.37 -5.85 -0.48
C ALA A 13 0.93 -5.77 0.99
N ALA A 14 1.68 -6.39 1.90
CA ALA A 14 1.44 -6.31 3.34
C ALA A 14 1.56 -4.88 3.89
N VAL A 15 2.54 -4.13 3.39
CA VAL A 15 2.81 -2.74 3.78
C VAL A 15 1.68 -1.82 3.29
N ILE A 16 1.27 -1.96 2.03
CA ILE A 16 0.17 -1.20 1.44
C ILE A 16 -1.13 -1.49 2.20
N HIS A 17 -1.43 -2.76 2.46
CA HIS A 17 -2.60 -3.15 3.25
C HIS A 17 -2.59 -2.51 4.65
N GLY A 18 -1.43 -2.50 5.31
CA GLY A 18 -1.25 -1.82 6.59
C GLY A 18 -1.56 -0.32 6.52
N PHE A 19 -1.00 0.39 5.53
CA PHE A 19 -1.26 1.81 5.37
C PHE A 19 -2.72 2.14 5.00
N ILE A 20 -3.37 1.33 4.16
CA ILE A 20 -4.80 1.46 3.87
C ILE A 20 -5.62 1.33 5.16
N THR A 21 -5.28 0.32 5.98
CA THR A 21 -5.97 0.08 7.25
C THR A 21 -5.79 1.24 8.22
N GLU A 22 -4.55 1.74 8.38
CA GLU A 22 -4.25 2.89 9.23
C GLU A 22 -4.99 4.16 8.77
N LEU A 23 -5.03 4.41 7.46
CA LEU A 23 -5.77 5.52 6.87
C LEU A 23 -7.27 5.39 7.14
N ALA A 24 -7.85 4.22 6.92
CA ALA A 24 -9.27 3.99 7.17
C ALA A 24 -9.63 4.14 8.66
N VAL A 25 -8.76 3.70 9.58
CA VAL A 25 -8.93 3.94 11.02
C VAL A 25 -8.92 5.43 11.33
N TYR A 26 -8.00 6.20 10.75
CA TYR A 26 -7.95 7.65 10.89
C TYR A 26 -9.23 8.34 10.37
N GLU A 27 -9.78 7.84 9.27
CA GLU A 27 -11.02 8.33 8.66
C GLU A 27 -12.30 7.80 9.36
N LYS A 28 -12.16 7.03 10.45
CA LYS A 28 -13.27 6.35 11.17
C LYS A 28 -14.05 5.33 10.33
N ALA A 29 -13.44 4.85 9.24
CA ALA A 29 -13.97 3.87 8.31
C ALA A 29 -13.22 2.52 8.37
N GLY A 30 -12.43 2.25 9.42
CA GLY A 30 -11.61 1.03 9.50
C GLY A 30 -12.38 -0.29 9.40
N HIS A 31 -13.69 -0.29 9.70
CA HIS A 31 -14.56 -1.47 9.55
C HIS A 31 -14.97 -1.74 8.09
N GLU A 32 -14.80 -0.77 7.19
CA GLU A 32 -15.06 -0.90 5.76
C GLU A 32 -13.86 -1.50 5.01
N VAL A 33 -12.74 -1.74 5.70
CA VAL A 33 -11.56 -2.39 5.11
C VAL A 33 -11.81 -3.89 5.05
N GLU A 34 -12.41 -4.35 3.96
CA GLU A 34 -12.59 -5.77 3.65
C GLU A 34 -11.39 -6.38 2.91
N ALA A 35 -10.47 -5.55 2.42
CA ALA A 35 -9.28 -6.00 1.73
C ALA A 35 -8.38 -6.84 2.65
N THR A 36 -7.74 -7.86 2.09
CA THR A 36 -6.64 -8.61 2.69
C THR A 36 -5.35 -8.39 1.91
N GLU A 37 -4.21 -8.79 2.47
CA GLU A 37 -2.91 -8.78 1.77
C GLU A 37 -3.00 -9.49 0.40
N GLU A 38 -3.66 -10.64 0.35
CA GLU A 38 -3.83 -11.41 -0.89
C GLU A 38 -4.68 -10.64 -1.92
N THR A 39 -5.75 -9.98 -1.49
CA THR A 39 -6.59 -9.18 -2.40
C THR A 39 -5.86 -7.94 -2.90
N ILE A 40 -5.05 -7.28 -2.06
CA ILE A 40 -4.21 -6.14 -2.45
C ILE A 40 -3.17 -6.60 -3.48
N ARG A 41 -2.53 -7.75 -3.22
CA ARG A 41 -1.56 -8.31 -4.14
C ARG A 41 -2.17 -8.61 -5.50
N ALA A 42 -3.35 -9.23 -5.51
CA ALA A 42 -4.05 -9.59 -6.73
C ALA A 42 -4.60 -8.36 -7.48
N SER A 43 -5.09 -7.33 -6.79
CA SER A 43 -5.69 -6.16 -7.43
C SER A 43 -4.64 -5.23 -8.04
N ILE A 44 -3.54 -4.95 -7.32
CA ILE A 44 -2.51 -4.02 -7.77
C ILE A 44 -1.54 -4.69 -8.75
N PHE A 45 -1.15 -5.95 -8.48
CA PHE A 45 -0.08 -6.64 -9.22
C PHE A 45 -0.55 -7.84 -10.05
N GLY A 46 -1.86 -8.10 -10.09
CA GLY A 46 -2.43 -9.17 -10.90
C GLY A 46 -2.31 -8.91 -12.40
N GLU A 47 -2.46 -9.97 -13.18
CA GLU A 47 -2.47 -9.90 -14.64
C GLU A 47 -3.60 -8.98 -15.13
N GLY A 48 -3.27 -7.99 -15.96
CA GLY A 48 -4.25 -7.02 -16.47
C GLY A 48 -4.63 -5.91 -15.49
N SER A 49 -3.93 -5.78 -14.35
CA SER A 49 -4.09 -4.62 -13.47
C SER A 49 -3.86 -3.31 -14.22
N VAL A 50 -4.71 -2.33 -13.94
CA VAL A 50 -4.59 -0.94 -14.40
C VAL A 50 -4.21 0.01 -13.26
N THR A 51 -3.93 -0.56 -12.08
CA THR A 51 -3.60 0.17 -10.86
C THR A 51 -2.10 0.15 -10.65
N GLU A 52 -1.52 1.31 -10.39
CA GLU A 52 -0.11 1.45 -10.02
C GLU A 52 -0.02 1.95 -8.59
N ALA A 53 1.04 1.59 -7.88
CA ALA A 53 1.29 2.06 -6.53
C ALA A 53 2.74 2.49 -6.36
N VAL A 54 2.97 3.46 -5.47
CA VAL A 54 4.30 3.92 -5.08
C VAL A 54 4.46 3.90 -3.57
N ILE A 55 5.68 3.65 -3.11
CA ILE A 55 6.07 3.70 -1.70
C ILE A 55 6.99 4.88 -1.48
N LEU A 56 6.70 5.68 -0.46
CA LEU A 56 7.64 6.62 0.13
C LEU A 56 8.53 5.84 1.11
N ASP A 57 9.81 5.78 0.80
CA ASP A 57 10.84 5.23 1.68
C ASP A 57 11.56 6.37 2.43
N HIS A 58 11.71 6.16 3.74
CA HIS A 58 12.52 7.00 4.61
C HIS A 58 13.48 6.11 5.41
N ASP A 59 14.78 6.25 5.14
CA ASP A 59 15.85 5.49 5.78
C ASP A 59 15.66 3.96 5.72
N GLY A 60 15.24 3.45 4.55
CA GLY A 60 15.04 2.02 4.27
C GLY A 60 13.75 1.45 4.86
N ARG A 61 12.84 2.33 5.29
CA ARG A 61 11.54 1.95 5.85
C ARG A 61 10.42 2.64 5.09
N PRO A 62 9.34 1.92 4.73
CA PRO A 62 8.13 2.54 4.22
C PRO A 62 7.58 3.55 5.22
N ALA A 63 7.33 4.77 4.74
CA ALA A 63 6.79 5.88 5.51
C ALA A 63 5.48 6.42 4.90
N GLY A 64 5.06 5.89 3.75
CA GLY A 64 3.79 6.21 3.12
C GLY A 64 3.62 5.49 1.79
N PHE A 65 2.44 5.60 1.20
CA PHE A 65 2.10 5.03 -0.09
C PHE A 65 1.15 5.95 -0.87
N ALA A 66 1.05 5.72 -2.17
CA ALA A 66 -0.03 6.24 -3.01
C ALA A 66 -0.43 5.18 -4.03
N VAL A 67 -1.72 5.15 -4.38
CA VAL A 67 -2.36 4.31 -5.40
C VAL A 67 -3.16 5.23 -6.32
#